data_AF-A0A059X1P0-F1
#
_entry.id   AF-A0A059X1P0-F1
#
_cell.length_a   1.000
_cell.length_b   1.000
_cell.length_c   1.000
_cell.angle_alpha   90.00
_cell.angle_beta   90.00
_cell.angle_gamma   90.00
#
_symmetry.space_group_name_H-M   'P 1'
#
loop_
_entity.id
_entity.type
_entity.pdbx_description
1 polymer ?
#
loop_
_entity_poly.entity_id
_entity_poly.type
_entity_poly.pdbx_seq_one_letter_code
_entity_poly.pdbx_strand_id
1 'polypeptide(L)'
;MRKITFNERMRYAFDNTMSRGTPALIAWLGIISLALVLIVSLVVYVLKLIFSDPSDVPEGGFFRYFWMSLMRTLDPGTMGGDEGNVFFLFTMLGITLGGIFIVSTLIGVLSSGIESKIEELRK
;
A
#
# COMPACT_ATOMS: atom_id res chain seq x y z
N MET A 1 31.19 -8.24 20.33
CA MET A 1 30.24 -8.90 19.42
C MET A 1 29.18 -7.88 19.04
N ARG A 2 29.09 -7.50 17.76
CA ARG A 2 28.16 -6.46 17.29
C ARG A 2 26.74 -7.03 17.40
N LYS A 3 25.88 -6.41 18.21
CA LYS A 3 24.49 -6.88 18.38
C LYS A 3 23.77 -6.67 17.06
N ILE A 4 23.43 -7.77 16.39
CA ILE A 4 22.63 -7.74 15.16
C ILE A 4 21.29 -7.10 15.51
N THR A 5 21.04 -5.93 14.96
CA THR A 5 19.80 -5.18 15.17
C THR A 5 18.69 -5.67 14.24
N PHE A 6 17.43 -5.49 14.64
CA PHE A 6 16.27 -5.91 13.84
C PHE A 6 16.27 -5.27 12.44
N ASN A 7 16.73 -4.02 12.34
CA ASN A 7 16.93 -3.31 11.07
C ASN A 7 18.00 -3.97 10.17
N GLU A 8 19.12 -4.44 10.74
CA GLU A 8 20.15 -5.13 9.96
C GLU A 8 19.64 -6.47 9.41
N ARG A 9 18.80 -7.19 10.16
CA ARG A 9 18.15 -8.42 9.67
C ARG A 9 17.14 -8.14 8.56
N MET A 10 16.32 -7.11 8.69
CA MET A 10 15.37 -6.73 7.64
C MET A 10 16.07 -6.28 6.37
N ARG A 11 17.13 -5.48 6.50
CA ARG A 11 17.92 -5.02 5.36
C ARG A 11 18.67 -6.17 4.69
N TYR A 12 19.23 -7.09 5.48
CA TYR A 12 19.89 -8.28 4.95
C TYR A 12 18.89 -9.20 4.23
N ALA A 13 17.68 -9.38 4.77
CA ALA A 13 16.61 -10.12 4.10
C ALA A 13 16.21 -9.44 2.79
N PHE A 14 16.06 -8.11 2.78
CA PHE A 14 15.78 -7.30 1.59
C PHE A 14 16.85 -7.48 0.51
N ASP A 15 18.12 -7.25 0.86
CA ASP A 15 19.26 -7.37 -0.06
C ASP A 15 19.36 -8.79 -0.64
N ASN A 16 19.14 -9.82 0.19
CA ASN A 16 19.19 -11.22 -0.24
C ASN A 16 17.99 -11.65 -1.11
N THR A 17 16.83 -11.01 -0.97
CA THR A 17 15.72 -11.22 -1.89
C THR A 17 15.89 -10.44 -3.19
N MET A 18 16.46 -9.23 -3.16
CA MET A 18 16.72 -8.39 -4.33
C MET A 18 17.62 -9.08 -5.37
N SER A 19 18.53 -9.95 -4.93
CA SER A 19 19.37 -10.76 -5.83
C SER A 19 18.60 -11.79 -6.65
N ARG A 20 17.31 -12.06 -6.35
CA ARG A 20 16.45 -13.00 -7.07
C ARG A 20 15.72 -12.38 -8.28
N GLY A 21 16.02 -11.12 -8.61
CA GLY A 21 15.51 -10.44 -9.81
C GLY A 21 14.05 -9.98 -9.70
N THR A 22 13.36 -9.87 -10.84
CA THR A 22 12.01 -9.30 -10.97
C THR A 22 10.95 -9.90 -10.03
N PRO A 23 10.88 -11.24 -9.81
CA PRO A 23 9.88 -11.81 -8.91
C PRO A 23 9.99 -11.32 -7.47
N ALA A 24 11.21 -11.02 -7.01
CA ALA A 24 11.42 -10.49 -5.66
C ALA A 24 11.01 -9.02 -5.55
N LEU A 25 11.22 -8.22 -6.60
CA LEU A 25 10.72 -6.85 -6.66
C LEU A 25 9.19 -6.80 -6.56
N ILE A 26 8.50 -7.69 -7.28
CA ILE A 26 7.04 -7.82 -7.23
C ILE A 26 6.59 -8.22 -5.82
N ALA A 27 7.25 -9.19 -5.19
CA ALA A 27 6.92 -9.62 -3.83
C ALA A 27 7.07 -8.47 -2.81
N TRP A 28 8.15 -7.70 -2.88
CA TRP A 28 8.36 -6.54 -2.00
C TRP A 28 7.34 -5.43 -2.24
N LEU A 29 6.98 -5.16 -3.50
CA LEU A 29 5.91 -4.23 -3.82
C LEU A 29 4.57 -4.69 -3.24
N GLY A 30 4.27 -5.98 -3.32
CA GLY A 30 3.07 -6.56 -2.70
C GLY A 30 3.05 -6.37 -1.17
N ILE A 31 4.18 -6.60 -0.49
CA ILE A 31 4.31 -6.39 0.96
C ILE A 31 4.15 -4.92 1.32
N ILE A 32 4.81 -4.02 0.61
CA ILE A 32 4.72 -2.56 0.85
C ILE A 32 3.28 -2.06 0.60
N SER A 33 2.64 -2.56 -0.47
CA SER A 33 1.24 -2.26 -0.78
C SER A 33 0.31 -2.70 0.35
N LEU A 34 0.44 -3.96 0.82
CA LEU A 34 -0.36 -4.46 1.91
C LEU A 34 -0.14 -3.66 3.21
N ALA A 35 1.11 -3.33 3.52
CA ALA A 35 1.46 -2.51 4.68
C ALA A 35 0.83 -1.11 4.59
N LEU A 36 0.87 -0.47 3.42
CA LEU A 36 0.24 0.83 3.21
C LEU A 36 -1.27 0.74 3.44
N VAL A 37 -1.97 -0.24 2.84
CA VAL A 37 -3.42 -0.42 3.03
C VAL A 37 -3.75 -0.64 4.50
N LEU A 38 -2.99 -1.45 5.23
CA LEU A 38 -3.20 -1.71 6.66
C LEU A 38 -3.03 -0.45 7.51
N ILE A 39 -1.93 0.29 7.32
CA ILE A 39 -1.65 1.53 8.07
C ILE A 39 -2.75 2.54 7.83
N VAL A 40 -3.12 2.73 6.57
CA VAL A 40 -4.17 3.66 6.16
C VAL A 40 -5.51 3.29 6.79
N SER A 41 -5.90 2.02 6.69
CA SER A 41 -7.17 1.53 7.24
C SER A 41 -7.24 1.74 8.74
N LEU A 42 -6.13 1.53 9.44
CA LEU A 42 -6.00 1.78 10.87
C LEU A 42 -6.13 3.27 11.19
N VAL A 43 -5.44 4.14 10.46
CA VAL A 43 -5.51 5.59 10.65
C VAL A 43 -6.94 6.10 10.43
N VAL A 44 -7.60 5.69 9.34
CA VAL A 44 -8.98 6.08 9.04
C VAL A 44 -9.94 5.57 10.12
N TYR A 45 -9.78 4.32 10.56
CA TYR A 45 -10.59 3.74 11.63
C TYR A 45 -10.43 4.53 12.94
N VAL A 46 -9.20 4.84 13.35
CA VAL A 46 -8.92 5.61 14.56
C VAL A 46 -9.44 7.05 14.46
N LEU A 47 -9.24 7.71 13.31
CA LEU A 47 -9.72 9.08 13.09
C LEU A 47 -11.25 9.15 13.16
N LYS A 48 -11.97 8.20 12.55
CA LYS A 48 -13.44 8.16 12.66
C LYS A 48 -13.91 7.85 14.09
N LEU A 49 -13.18 7.01 14.83
CA LEU A 49 -13.52 6.72 16.23
C LEU A 49 -13.33 7.94 17.14
N ILE A 50 -12.35 8.80 16.86
CA ILE A 50 -12.04 9.99 17.66
C ILE A 50 -12.89 11.22 17.25
N PHE A 51 -13.13 11.41 15.95
CA PHE A 51 -13.67 12.66 15.41
C PHE A 51 -15.06 12.54 14.76
N SER A 52 -15.64 11.34 14.64
CA SER A 52 -16.97 11.13 14.03
C SER A 52 -17.97 10.53 15.04
N ASP A 53 -19.25 10.77 14.80
CA ASP A 53 -20.34 10.22 15.61
C ASP A 53 -20.39 8.69 15.44
N PRO A 54 -20.62 7.88 16.50
CA PRO A 54 -20.74 6.42 16.38
C PRO A 54 -21.72 5.90 15.32
N SER A 55 -22.66 6.72 14.83
CA SER A 55 -23.53 6.41 13.69
C SER A 55 -22.83 6.38 12.33
N ASP A 56 -21.64 6.98 12.20
CA ASP A 56 -20.83 7.02 10.96
C ASP A 56 -19.84 5.84 10.84
N VAL A 57 -19.86 4.92 11.80
CA VAL A 57 -19.09 3.67 11.76
C VAL A 57 -19.90 2.64 10.97
N PRO A 58 -19.46 2.24 9.76
CA PRO A 58 -20.17 1.26 8.96
C PRO A 58 -20.28 -0.08 9.70
N GLU A 59 -21.41 -0.75 9.55
CA GLU A 59 -21.58 -2.14 9.96
C GLU A 59 -20.48 -3.00 9.29
N GLY A 60 -19.53 -3.48 10.09
CA GLY A 60 -18.35 -4.23 9.63
C GLY A 60 -16.99 -3.76 10.18
N GLY A 61 -16.93 -2.62 10.88
CA GLY A 61 -15.73 -2.20 11.63
C GLY A 61 -14.47 -2.10 10.77
N PHE A 62 -13.31 -2.51 11.31
CA PHE A 62 -12.00 -2.41 10.64
C PHE A 62 -11.96 -3.11 9.27
N PHE A 63 -12.59 -4.26 9.12
CA PHE A 63 -12.54 -5.03 7.87
C PHE A 63 -13.20 -4.29 6.70
N ARG A 64 -14.27 -3.54 6.96
CA ARG A 64 -14.93 -2.70 5.95
C ARG A 64 -14.01 -1.55 5.51
N TYR A 65 -13.30 -0.92 6.45
CA TYR A 65 -12.33 0.13 6.12
C TYR A 65 -11.12 -0.41 5.37
N PHE A 66 -10.64 -1.60 5.73
CA PHE A 66 -9.62 -2.31 4.96
C PHE A 66 -10.05 -2.56 3.52
N TRP A 67 -11.26 -3.09 3.33
CA TRP A 67 -11.81 -3.33 2.00
C TRP A 67 -12.03 -2.04 1.20
N MET A 68 -12.53 -0.99 1.86
CA MET A 68 -12.72 0.32 1.24
C MET A 68 -11.38 0.94 0.84
N SER A 69 -10.37 0.89 1.71
CA SER A 69 -9.03 1.38 1.40
C SER A 69 -8.38 0.59 0.27
N LEU A 70 -8.53 -0.74 0.26
CA LEU A 70 -8.08 -1.59 -0.84
C LEU A 70 -8.72 -1.17 -2.17
N MET A 71 -10.05 -1.12 -2.23
CA MET A 71 -10.77 -0.73 -3.46
C MET A 71 -10.41 0.68 -3.91
N ARG A 72 -10.19 1.59 -2.96
CA ARG A 72 -9.81 2.97 -3.22
C ARG A 72 -8.37 3.11 -3.73
N THR A 73 -7.47 2.19 -3.39
CA THR A 73 -6.12 2.14 -4.00
C THR A 73 -6.14 1.59 -5.42
N LEU A 74 -7.09 0.70 -5.74
CA LEU A 74 -7.28 0.14 -7.09
C LEU A 74 -8.07 1.09 -8.01
N ASP A 75 -9.03 1.82 -7.44
CA ASP A 75 -9.85 2.81 -8.13
C ASP A 75 -9.90 4.14 -7.33
N PRO A 76 -8.98 5.06 -7.64
CA PRO A 76 -8.97 6.39 -7.05
C PRO A 76 -10.10 7.30 -7.56
N GLY A 77 -11.05 6.81 -8.37
CA GLY A 77 -12.20 7.57 -8.85
C GLY A 77 -13.21 7.95 -7.74
N THR A 78 -13.14 7.32 -6.58
CA THR A 78 -14.11 7.48 -5.48
C THR A 78 -13.80 8.64 -4.50
N MET A 79 -12.77 9.43 -4.79
CA MET A 79 -12.21 10.46 -3.88
C MET A 79 -13.06 11.73 -3.81
N GLY A 80 -13.91 11.97 -4.80
CA GLY A 80 -14.71 13.20 -4.92
C GLY A 80 -15.95 13.26 -4.04
N GLY A 81 -16.31 12.14 -3.37
CA GLY A 81 -17.47 12.06 -2.48
C GLY A 81 -17.14 12.18 -0.99
N ASP A 82 -15.90 12.53 -0.65
CA ASP A 82 -15.49 12.66 0.75
C ASP A 82 -15.96 13.99 1.33
N GLU A 83 -16.82 13.92 2.34
CA GLU A 83 -17.24 15.06 3.14
C GLU A 83 -16.77 14.86 4.58
N GLY A 84 -16.24 15.90 5.22
CA GLY A 84 -15.76 15.82 6.59
C GLY A 84 -14.74 16.88 7.00
N ASN A 85 -14.08 16.64 8.13
CA ASN A 85 -13.05 17.53 8.68
C ASN A 85 -11.86 17.68 7.71
N VAL A 86 -11.27 18.87 7.64
CA VAL A 86 -10.04 19.16 6.85
C VAL A 86 -8.94 18.13 7.10
N PHE A 87 -8.75 17.67 8.33
CA PHE A 87 -7.74 16.64 8.64
C PHE A 87 -8.07 15.27 8.02
N PHE A 88 -9.36 14.92 7.95
CA PHE A 88 -9.83 13.72 7.27
C PHE A 88 -9.62 13.82 5.76
N LEU A 89 -9.93 14.98 5.16
CA LEU A 89 -9.70 15.25 3.73
C LEU A 89 -8.22 15.14 3.34
N PHE A 90 -7.30 15.73 4.13
CA PHE A 90 -5.86 15.60 3.87
C PHE A 90 -5.37 14.15 4.01
N THR A 91 -5.88 13.42 4.99
CA THR A 91 -5.56 12.00 5.16
C THR A 91 -6.03 11.21 3.94
N MET A 92 -7.26 11.45 3.50
CA MET A 92 -7.86 10.82 2.32
C MET A 92 -7.10 11.13 1.03
N LEU A 93 -6.66 12.37 0.83
CA LEU A 93 -5.81 12.77 -0.29
C LEU A 93 -4.45 12.06 -0.27
N GLY A 94 -3.82 11.97 0.90
CA GLY A 94 -2.55 11.26 1.07
C GLY A 94 -2.66 9.78 0.67
N ILE A 95 -3.79 9.15 1.00
CA ILE A 95 -4.11 7.77 0.62
C ILE A 95 -4.26 7.62 -0.88
N THR A 96 -4.96 8.56 -1.54
CA THR A 96 -5.09 8.59 -3.00
C THR A 96 -3.74 8.57 -3.68
N LEU A 97 -2.89 9.50 -3.29
CA LEU A 97 -1.57 9.69 -3.88
C LEU A 97 -0.69 8.47 -3.61
N GLY A 98 -0.74 7.92 -2.39
CA GLY A 98 -0.06 6.69 -2.04
C GLY A 98 -0.52 5.49 -2.88
N GLY A 99 -1.83 5.33 -3.07
CA GLY A 99 -2.42 4.28 -3.90
C GLY A 99 -1.96 4.38 -5.36
N ILE A 100 -2.12 5.56 -5.98
CA ILE A 100 -1.70 5.81 -7.37
C ILE A 100 -0.21 5.53 -7.55
N PHE A 101 0.62 6.00 -6.61
CA PHE A 101 2.07 5.82 -6.66
C PHE A 101 2.46 4.32 -6.62
N ILE A 102 1.84 3.55 -5.72
CA ILE A 102 2.09 2.11 -5.61
C ILE A 102 1.65 1.37 -6.89
N VAL A 103 0.45 1.63 -7.39
CA VAL A 103 -0.06 0.99 -8.62
C VAL A 103 0.83 1.33 -9.81
N SER A 104 1.26 2.59 -9.93
CA SER A 104 2.16 3.04 -11.01
C SER A 104 3.52 2.34 -10.95
N THR A 105 4.06 2.16 -9.74
CA THR A 105 5.33 1.46 -9.53
C THR A 105 5.20 -0.04 -9.84
N LEU A 106 4.07 -0.65 -9.49
CA LEU A 106 3.77 -2.04 -9.82
C LEU A 106 3.70 -2.27 -11.33
N ILE A 107 3.01 -1.39 -12.07
CA ILE A 107 2.95 -1.45 -13.54
C ILE A 107 4.36 -1.32 -14.12
N GLY A 108 5.18 -0.39 -13.62
CA GLY A 108 6.56 -0.21 -14.07
C GLY A 108 7.41 -1.46 -13.89
N VAL A 109 7.40 -2.07 -12.68
CA VAL A 109 8.15 -3.30 -12.41
C VAL A 109 7.66 -4.48 -13.22
N LEU A 110 6.34 -4.62 -13.40
CA LEU A 110 5.76 -5.66 -14.26
C LEU A 110 6.20 -5.48 -15.71
N SER A 111 6.16 -4.25 -16.23
CA SER A 111 6.59 -3.94 -17.59
C SER A 111 8.05 -4.32 -17.83
N SER A 112 8.96 -3.88 -16.94
CA SER A 112 10.39 -4.25 -17.02
C SER A 112 10.61 -5.77 -16.87
N GLY A 113 9.79 -6.43 -16.07
CA GLY A 113 9.81 -7.89 -15.92
C GLY A 113 9.43 -8.63 -17.19
N ILE A 114 8.37 -8.18 -17.86
CA ILE A 114 7.91 -8.76 -19.13
C ILE A 114 8.96 -8.53 -20.22
N GLU A 115 9.51 -7.32 -20.32
CA GLU A 115 10.55 -6.99 -21.31
C GLU A 115 11.79 -7.88 -21.15
N SER A 116 12.27 -8.06 -19.92
CA SER A 116 13.39 -8.96 -19.62
C SER A 116 13.11 -10.42 -20.01
N LYS A 117 11.88 -10.90 -19.81
CA LYS A 117 11.48 -12.26 -20.25
C LYS A 117 11.36 -12.39 -21.76
N ILE A 118 10.87 -11.36 -22.45
CA ILE A 118 10.83 -11.33 -23.91
C ILE A 118 12.26 -11.35 -24.48
N GLU A 119 13.19 -10.59 -23.89
CA GLU A 119 14.60 -10.62 -24.29
C GLU A 119 15.26 -11.98 -24.08
N GLU A 120 14.96 -12.66 -22.96
CA GLU A 120 15.41 -14.04 -22.73
C GLU A 120 14.91 -15.01 -23.80
N LEU A 121 13.65 -14.89 -24.21
CA LEU A 121 13.05 -15.72 -25.26
C LEU A 121 13.56 -15.40 -26.67
N ARG A 122 14.17 -14.23 -26.88
CA ARG A 122 14.78 -13.83 -28.16
C ARG A 122 16.22 -14.33 -28.32
N LYS A 123 16.88 -14.78 -27.25
CA LYS A 123 18.19 -15.43 -27.30
C LYS A 123 18.06 -16.92 -27.63
#